data_AF-A0A944SS58-F1
#
_entry.id   AF-A0A944SS58-F1
#
_cell.length_a   1.000
_cell.length_b   1.000
_cell.length_c   1.000
_cell.angle_alpha   90.00
_cell.angle_beta   90.00
_cell.angle_gamma   90.00
#
_symmetry.space_group_name_H-M   'P 1'
#
loop_
_entity.id
_entity.type
_entity.pdbx_description
1 polymer ?
#
loop_
_entity_poly.entity_id
_entity_poly.type
_entity_poly.pdbx_seq_one_letter_code
_entity_poly.pdbx_strand_id
1 'polypeptide(L)'
;MADNLPKKEQDLYSIDLLMQQTRQLAARYRQTTGNTLPITGEIARFDVAKALNMTLSDDLTLGYDAIGNAKSTRLKILIKGRVIFEDSHSSPRLGQLNPDGRWDRVVMVLFDDDYQPVEMY
;
A
#
# COMPACT_ATOMS: atom_id res chain seq x y z
N MET A 1 33.74 3.31 29.51
CA MET A 1 32.40 2.71 29.47
C MET A 1 31.96 2.77 28.03
N ALA A 2 32.04 1.64 27.33
CA ALA A 2 31.73 1.55 25.91
C ALA A 2 30.19 1.61 25.77
N ASP A 3 29.71 2.66 25.12
CA ASP A 3 28.32 2.81 24.72
C ASP A 3 28.09 1.87 23.54
N ASN A 4 27.66 0.65 23.85
CA ASN A 4 27.34 -0.36 22.87
C ASN A 4 25.88 -0.14 22.45
N LEU A 5 25.65 0.86 21.59
CA LEU A 5 24.35 0.98 20.92
C LEU A 5 24.14 -0.29 20.09
N PRO A 6 23.00 -0.98 20.21
CA PRO A 6 22.75 -2.19 19.45
C PRO A 6 22.82 -1.86 17.96
N LYS A 7 23.72 -2.58 17.28
CA LYS A 7 23.81 -2.71 15.83
C LYS A 7 22.39 -2.73 15.24
N LYS A 8 22.13 -1.81 14.31
CA LYS A 8 20.96 -1.83 13.43
C LYS A 8 21.11 -3.00 12.45
N GLU A 9 21.02 -4.21 12.96
CA GLU A 9 21.12 -5.48 12.25
C GLU A 9 19.74 -5.88 11.71
N GLN A 10 19.05 -4.92 11.09
CA GLN A 10 17.76 -5.11 10.43
C GLN A 10 17.82 -4.64 8.97
N ASP A 11 18.75 -5.22 8.22
CA ASP A 11 18.78 -5.02 6.77
C ASP A 11 19.12 -6.34 6.07
N LEU A 12 18.38 -7.40 6.41
CA LEU A 12 18.52 -8.67 5.68
C LEU A 12 17.69 -8.71 4.39
N TYR A 13 16.78 -7.75 4.19
CA TYR A 13 16.07 -7.50 2.93
C TYR A 13 15.71 -6.02 2.82
N SER A 14 15.97 -5.40 1.67
CA SER A 14 15.38 -4.09 1.37
C SER A 14 13.85 -4.22 1.33
N ILE A 15 13.14 -3.25 1.89
CA ILE A 15 11.67 -3.23 1.88
C ILE A 15 11.11 -3.38 0.45
N ASP A 16 11.83 -2.85 -0.55
CA ASP A 16 11.53 -3.01 -1.97
C ASP A 16 11.51 -4.47 -2.41
N LEU A 17 12.51 -5.26 -1.99
CA LEU A 17 12.59 -6.67 -2.32
C LEU A 17 11.49 -7.47 -1.63
N LEU A 18 11.17 -7.16 -0.36
CA LEU A 18 10.04 -7.76 0.33
C LEU A 18 8.73 -7.49 -0.41
N MET A 19 8.48 -6.23 -0.79
CA MET A 19 7.27 -5.85 -1.52
C MET A 19 7.19 -6.52 -2.90
N GLN A 20 8.32 -6.65 -3.61
CA GLN A 20 8.38 -7.38 -4.87
C GLN A 20 8.01 -8.86 -4.67
N GLN A 21 8.60 -9.52 -3.66
CA GLN A 21 8.31 -10.92 -3.35
C GLN A 21 6.87 -11.13 -2.88
N THR A 22 6.31 -10.20 -2.10
CA THR A 22 4.91 -10.24 -1.65
C THR A 22 3.93 -10.23 -2.83
N ARG A 23 4.15 -9.36 -3.83
CA ARG A 23 3.34 -9.33 -5.06
C ARG A 23 3.37 -10.66 -5.79
N GLN A 24 4.57 -11.19 -6.03
CA GLN A 24 4.76 -12.46 -6.72
C GLN A 24 4.08 -13.62 -5.97
N LEU A 25 4.19 -13.64 -4.65
CA LEU A 25 3.53 -14.65 -3.81
C LEU A 25 2.01 -14.51 -3.89
N ALA A 26 1.46 -13.30 -3.84
CA ALA A 26 0.02 -13.06 -3.93
C ALA A 26 -0.56 -13.47 -5.29
N ALA A 27 0.13 -13.14 -6.38
CA ALA A 27 -0.25 -13.56 -7.72
C ALA A 27 -0.25 -15.09 -7.86
N ARG A 28 0.86 -15.75 -7.47
CA ARG A 28 0.97 -17.22 -7.51
C ARG A 28 -0.04 -17.92 -6.61
N TYR A 29 -0.28 -17.39 -5.41
CA TYR A 29 -1.26 -17.94 -4.49
C TYR A 29 -2.66 -17.94 -5.11
N ARG A 30 -3.05 -16.83 -5.77
CA ARG A 30 -4.31 -16.77 -6.51
C ARG A 30 -4.35 -17.74 -7.67
N GLN A 31 -3.34 -17.75 -8.53
CA GLN A 31 -3.26 -18.67 -9.67
C GLN A 31 -3.36 -20.14 -9.24
N THR A 32 -2.82 -20.47 -8.06
CA THR A 32 -2.79 -21.84 -7.53
C THR A 32 -4.08 -22.23 -6.81
N THR A 33 -4.69 -21.30 -6.06
CA THR A 33 -5.79 -21.62 -5.13
C THR A 33 -7.15 -21.05 -5.54
N GLY A 34 -7.17 -20.13 -6.51
CA GLY A 34 -8.34 -19.31 -6.85
C GLY A 34 -8.67 -18.20 -5.83
N ASN A 35 -7.97 -18.13 -4.69
CA ASN A 35 -8.24 -17.17 -3.62
C ASN A 35 -7.19 -16.06 -3.56
N THR A 36 -7.57 -14.88 -3.09
CA THR A 36 -6.65 -13.73 -2.94
C THR A 36 -6.08 -13.63 -1.53
N LEU A 37 -4.82 -13.20 -1.42
CA LEU A 37 -4.24 -12.78 -0.14
C LEU A 37 -4.68 -11.35 0.21
N PRO A 38 -4.94 -11.04 1.51
CA PRO A 38 -5.39 -9.72 1.93
C PRO A 38 -4.22 -8.73 2.07
N ILE A 39 -3.42 -8.55 1.01
CA ILE A 39 -2.21 -7.70 1.01
C ILE A 39 -2.33 -6.46 0.11
N THR A 40 -3.46 -6.29 -0.59
CA THR A 40 -3.61 -5.26 -1.63
C THR A 40 -3.46 -3.85 -1.06
N GLY A 41 -3.93 -3.64 0.19
CA GLY A 41 -3.85 -2.35 0.86
C GLY A 41 -2.42 -1.97 1.22
N GLU A 42 -1.66 -2.91 1.75
CA GLU A 42 -0.25 -2.77 2.14
C GLU A 42 0.62 -2.41 0.93
N ILE A 43 0.40 -3.11 -0.18
CA ILE A 43 1.05 -2.87 -1.46
C ILE A 43 0.74 -1.47 -1.99
N ALA A 44 -0.53 -1.05 -1.98
CA ALA A 44 -0.94 0.29 -2.41
C ALA A 44 -0.34 1.38 -1.53
N ARG A 45 -0.34 1.20 -0.21
CA ARG A 45 0.27 2.15 0.74
C ARG A 45 1.75 2.33 0.44
N PHE A 46 2.48 1.23 0.25
CA PHE A 46 3.89 1.27 -0.10
C PHE A 46 4.16 2.03 -1.41
N ASP A 47 3.42 1.69 -2.48
CA ASP A 47 3.64 2.30 -3.80
C ASP A 47 3.35 3.79 -3.81
N VAL A 48 2.22 4.22 -3.22
CA VAL A 48 1.84 5.63 -3.17
C VAL A 48 2.83 6.42 -2.31
N ALA A 49 3.21 5.91 -1.15
CA ALA A 49 4.18 6.58 -0.29
C ALA A 49 5.53 6.76 -0.99
N LYS A 50 5.99 5.73 -1.72
CA LYS A 50 7.23 5.78 -2.50
C LYS A 50 7.12 6.74 -3.68
N ALA A 51 6.03 6.69 -4.45
CA ALA A 51 5.83 7.52 -5.65
C ALA A 51 5.65 9.01 -5.31
N LEU A 52 4.94 9.32 -4.22
CA LEU A 52 4.63 10.70 -3.80
C LEU A 52 5.55 11.23 -2.71
N ASN A 53 6.55 10.46 -2.28
CA ASN A 53 7.46 10.80 -1.18
C ASN A 53 6.71 11.23 0.09
N MET A 54 5.86 10.35 0.60
CA MET A 54 5.00 10.58 1.77
C MET A 54 5.39 9.67 2.94
N THR A 55 5.09 10.11 4.16
CA THR A 55 5.28 9.29 5.35
C THR A 55 4.02 8.50 5.64
N LEU A 56 4.13 7.16 5.66
CA LEU A 56 3.05 6.28 6.07
C LEU A 56 2.75 6.45 7.57
N SER A 57 1.48 6.30 7.92
CA SER A 57 1.04 6.28 9.31
C SER A 57 0.82 4.84 9.79
N ASP A 58 1.46 4.46 10.89
CA ASP A 58 1.28 3.13 11.48
C ASP A 58 -0.02 3.02 12.33
N ASP A 59 -0.65 4.15 12.65
CA ASP A 59 -1.87 4.20 13.43
C ASP A 59 -3.11 4.20 12.53
N LEU A 60 -3.68 3.01 12.37
CA LEU A 60 -4.89 2.77 11.56
C LEU A 60 -6.15 3.45 12.12
N THR A 61 -6.11 3.99 13.35
CA THR A 61 -7.25 4.71 13.95
C THR A 61 -7.34 6.17 13.50
N LEU A 62 -6.32 6.68 12.82
CA LEU A 62 -6.26 8.08 12.39
C LEU A 62 -7.26 8.41 11.28
N GLY A 63 -7.64 7.41 10.48
CA GLY A 63 -8.57 7.55 9.36
C GLY A 63 -7.93 8.05 8.06
N TYR A 64 -6.59 8.05 7.99
CA TYR A 64 -5.79 8.31 6.78
C TYR A 64 -4.53 7.44 6.83
N ASP A 65 -3.93 7.15 5.68
CA ASP A 65 -2.83 6.19 5.55
C ASP A 65 -1.45 6.84 5.46
N ALA A 66 -1.36 8.07 4.96
CA ALA A 66 -0.10 8.79 4.80
C ALA A 66 -0.26 10.30 4.96
N ILE A 67 0.86 10.98 5.26
CA ILE A 67 0.95 12.43 5.33
C ILE A 67 2.10 12.97 4.49
N GLY A 68 1.86 14.10 3.83
CA GLY A 68 2.87 14.79 3.02
C GLY A 68 4.06 15.28 3.85
N ASN A 69 5.26 15.10 3.31
CA ASN A 69 6.52 15.46 3.98
C ASN A 69 6.87 16.96 3.88
N ALA A 70 6.28 17.68 2.92
CA ALA A 70 6.55 19.10 2.73
C ALA A 70 5.87 19.96 3.80
N LYS A 71 6.60 20.90 4.40
CA LYS A 71 6.08 21.83 5.44
C LYS A 71 4.88 22.66 4.96
N SER A 72 4.79 22.96 3.67
CA SER A 72 3.71 23.71 3.05
C SER A 72 2.44 22.88 2.80
N THR A 73 2.53 21.55 2.81
CA THR A 73 1.41 20.65 2.53
C THR A 73 1.50 19.41 3.43
N ARG A 74 0.95 19.51 4.65
CA ARG A 74 0.65 18.37 5.53
C ARG A 74 -0.59 17.61 5.05
N LEU A 75 -0.65 17.33 3.75
CA LEU A 75 -1.78 16.68 3.12
C LEU A 75 -1.93 15.27 3.67
N LYS A 76 -3.08 14.96 4.26
CA LYS A 76 -3.46 13.63 4.73
C LYS A 76 -4.16 12.89 3.62
N ILE A 77 -3.68 11.71 3.27
CA ILE A 77 -4.30 10.91 2.21
C ILE A 77 -4.78 9.57 2.74
N LEU A 78 -5.97 9.18 2.28
CA LEU A 78 -6.46 7.81 2.38
C LEU A 78 -6.05 7.07 1.11
N ILE A 79 -5.53 5.86 1.24
CA ILE A 79 -5.04 5.04 0.12
C ILE A 79 -5.91 3.80 0.02
N LYS A 80 -6.44 3.55 -1.18
CA LYS A 80 -7.21 2.35 -1.48
C LYS A 80 -6.54 1.65 -2.67
N GLY A 81 -6.41 0.33 -2.57
CA GLY A 81 -5.87 -0.51 -3.64
C GLY A 81 -6.93 -1.45 -4.16
N ARG A 82 -6.93 -1.70 -5.48
CA ARG A 82 -7.78 -2.70 -6.10
C ARG A 82 -7.04 -3.44 -7.20
N VAL A 83 -7.08 -4.76 -7.16
CA VAL A 83 -6.64 -5.60 -8.27
C VAL A 83 -7.80 -5.82 -9.23
N ILE A 84 -7.54 -5.65 -10.52
CA ILE A 84 -8.49 -5.88 -11.61
C ILE A 84 -8.10 -7.17 -12.30
N PHE A 85 -8.76 -8.27 -11.91
CA PHE A 85 -8.46 -9.58 -12.49
C PHE A 85 -9.19 -9.76 -13.82
N GLU A 86 -8.47 -10.15 -14.88
CA GLU A 86 -9.03 -10.32 -16.24
C GLU A 86 -10.18 -11.33 -16.32
N ASP A 87 -10.11 -12.38 -15.51
CA ASP A 87 -11.12 -13.44 -15.40
C ASP A 87 -12.30 -13.08 -14.48
N SER A 88 -12.30 -11.89 -13.86
CA SER A 88 -13.37 -11.48 -12.96
C SER A 88 -14.60 -11.00 -13.73
N HIS A 89 -15.65 -11.82 -13.72
CA HIS A 89 -16.94 -11.48 -14.35
C HIS A 89 -17.75 -10.39 -13.62
N SER A 90 -17.22 -9.81 -12.54
CA SER A 90 -17.92 -8.82 -11.72
C SER A 90 -17.26 -7.45 -11.82
N SER A 91 -18.05 -6.39 -12.01
CA SER A 91 -17.55 -5.02 -11.92
C SER A 91 -16.90 -4.76 -10.54
N PRO A 92 -15.60 -4.44 -10.49
CA PRO A 92 -14.92 -4.16 -9.23
C PRO A 92 -15.57 -2.99 -8.50
N ARG A 93 -15.92 -3.20 -7.22
CA ARG A 93 -16.47 -2.13 -6.37
C ARG A 93 -15.37 -1.54 -5.51
N LEU A 94 -15.36 -0.21 -5.42
CA LEU A 94 -14.61 0.51 -4.40
C LEU A 94 -15.27 0.29 -3.04
N GLY A 95 -14.46 0.07 -2.01
CA GLY A 95 -14.95 0.01 -0.63
C GLY A 95 -15.57 1.35 -0.21
N GLN A 96 -16.55 1.31 0.68
CA GLN A 96 -17.23 2.53 1.13
C GLN A 96 -16.22 3.57 1.64
N LEU A 97 -16.34 4.80 1.14
CA LEU A 97 -15.62 5.95 1.65
C LEU A 97 -16.49 6.64 2.70
N ASN A 98 -15.89 7.03 3.82
CA ASN A 98 -16.52 7.94 4.77
C ASN A 98 -16.13 9.39 4.39
N PRO A 99 -17.05 10.20 3.82
CA PRO A 99 -16.74 11.57 3.41
C PRO A 99 -16.35 12.48 4.58
N ASP A 100 -16.81 12.16 5.79
CA ASP A 100 -16.48 12.90 7.02
C ASP A 100 -15.18 12.41 7.66
N GLY A 101 -14.38 11.61 6.93
CA GLY A 101 -13.09 11.12 7.37
C GLY A 101 -12.06 12.23 7.53
N ARG A 102 -11.03 11.96 8.35
CA ARG A 102 -9.96 12.93 8.64
C ARG A 102 -8.85 12.94 7.58
N TRP A 103 -9.23 12.88 6.31
CA TRP A 103 -8.34 12.87 5.16
C TRP A 103 -8.68 14.03 4.21
N ASP A 104 -7.67 14.53 3.50
CA ASP A 104 -7.84 15.63 2.54
C ASP A 104 -8.08 15.11 1.11
N ARG A 105 -7.49 13.96 0.77
CA ARG A 105 -7.68 13.28 -0.52
C ARG A 105 -7.72 11.76 -0.36
N VAL A 106 -8.31 11.10 -1.35
CA VAL A 106 -8.21 9.66 -1.53
C VAL A 106 -7.35 9.39 -2.75
N VAL A 107 -6.40 8.47 -2.63
CA VAL A 107 -5.63 7.94 -3.75
C VAL A 107 -6.11 6.51 -4.02
N MET A 108 -6.48 6.23 -5.27
CA MET A 108 -6.88 4.90 -5.71
C MET A 108 -5.79 4.28 -6.59
N VAL A 109 -5.29 3.12 -6.19
CA VAL A 109 -4.31 2.35 -6.96
C VAL A 109 -5.01 1.17 -7.63
N LEU A 110 -4.91 1.09 -8.96
CA LEU A 110 -5.38 -0.04 -9.74
C LEU A 110 -4.20 -0.94 -10.09
N PHE A 111 -4.33 -2.22 -9.81
CA PHE A 111 -3.33 -3.23 -10.10
C PHE A 111 -3.81 -4.22 -11.17
N ASP A 112 -2.85 -4.79 -11.91
CA ASP A 112 -3.06 -5.97 -12.75
C ASP A 112 -3.00 -7.28 -11.95
N ASP A 113 -3.22 -8.41 -12.62
CA ASP A 113 -3.19 -9.76 -12.04
C ASP A 113 -1.87 -10.11 -11.30
N ASP A 114 -0.77 -9.44 -11.64
CA ASP A 114 0.56 -9.60 -11.04
C ASP A 114 0.83 -8.60 -9.90
N TYR A 115 -0.22 -7.89 -9.46
CA TYR A 115 -0.17 -6.86 -8.44
C TYR A 115 0.81 -5.72 -8.81
N GLN A 116 1.02 -5.44 -10.09
CA GLN A 116 1.76 -4.27 -10.55
C GLN A 116 0.82 -3.07 -10.73
N PRO A 117 1.20 -1.87 -10.27
CA PRO A 117 0.34 -0.70 -10.38
C PRO A 117 0.23 -0.28 -11.85
N VAL A 118 -1.00 -0.23 -12.35
CA VAL A 118 -1.34 0.24 -13.70
C VAL A 118 -1.65 1.74 -13.67
N GLU A 119 -2.44 2.18 -12.68
CA GLU A 119 -2.85 3.57 -12.53
C GLU A 119 -2.92 3.98 -11.05
N MET A 120 -2.64 5.26 -10.78
CA MET A 120 -2.84 5.93 -9.50
C MET A 120 -3.57 7.25 -9.73
N TYR A 121 -4.78 7.37 -9.17
CA TYR A 121 -5.63 8.57 -9.27
C TYR A 121 -5.69 9.33 -7.95
#